data_AF-A0A2W2FQE5-F1
#
_entry.id   AF-A0A2W2FQE5-F1
#
_cell.length_a   1.000
_cell.length_b   1.000
_cell.length_c   1.000
_cell.angle_alpha   90.00
_cell.angle_beta   90.00
_cell.angle_gamma   90.00
#
_symmetry.space_group_name_H-M   'P 1'
#
loop_
_entity.id
_entity.type
_entity.pdbx_description
1 polymer ?
#
loop_
_entity_poly.entity_id
_entity_poly.type
_entity_poly.pdbx_seq_one_letter_code
_entity_poly.pdbx_strand_id
1 'polypeptide(L)'
;MRGRTVRDVNPAQPGDDPDRHSLLDELEQPCATCGGTGSRVDPAWEPWRTRLQELADAARRARQKAGLPPDTPVTGLGQVIGIHGEPGQHPPIDIPPAVVEAERAIDDHMDARPLSYQQEICALCRGAGQVLTDTGNQFIDLLERYGFVRTHPP
;
A
#
# COMPACT_ATOMS: atom_id res chain seq x y z
N MET A 1 -24.09 53.15 -40.25
CA MET A 1 -22.80 52.47 -39.98
C MET A 1 -22.58 52.43 -38.47
N ARG A 2 -22.67 51.25 -37.84
CA ARG A 2 -22.30 51.04 -36.42
C ARG A 2 -21.47 49.76 -36.36
N GLY A 3 -20.18 49.91 -36.07
CA GLY A 3 -19.23 48.82 -35.89
C GLY A 3 -19.50 48.10 -34.57
N ARG A 4 -19.60 46.77 -34.64
CA ARG A 4 -19.72 45.88 -33.48
C ARG A 4 -18.31 45.33 -33.23
N THR A 5 -17.65 45.77 -32.16
CA THR A 5 -16.37 45.21 -31.74
C THR A 5 -16.59 43.81 -31.19
N VAL A 6 -15.93 42.84 -31.80
CA VAL A 6 -15.82 41.46 -31.32
C VAL A 6 -15.09 41.52 -29.98
N ARG A 7 -15.73 41.04 -28.91
CA ARG A 7 -15.03 40.79 -27.64
C ARG A 7 -14.12 39.60 -27.87
N ASP A 8 -12.82 39.82 -27.71
CA ASP A 8 -11.84 38.75 -27.58
C ASP A 8 -12.24 37.86 -26.41
N VAL A 9 -12.66 36.64 -26.72
CA VAL A 9 -12.87 35.57 -25.74
C VAL A 9 -11.49 35.02 -25.44
N ASN A 10 -10.92 35.47 -24.33
CA ASN A 10 -9.68 34.94 -23.80
C ASN A 10 -9.91 33.45 -23.41
N PRO A 11 -9.17 32.48 -23.96
CA PRO A 11 -9.35 31.08 -23.59
C PRO A 11 -8.95 30.89 -22.13
N ALA A 12 -9.92 30.47 -21.31
CA ALA A 12 -9.68 30.11 -19.92
C ALA A 12 -8.60 29.01 -19.87
N GLN A 13 -7.55 29.23 -19.09
CA GLN A 13 -6.54 28.21 -18.84
C GLN A 13 -7.14 27.09 -17.98
N PRO A 14 -6.96 25.81 -18.35
CA PRO A 14 -7.46 24.69 -17.57
C PRO A 14 -6.52 24.45 -16.39
N GLY A 15 -7.02 24.61 -15.17
CA GLY A 15 -6.20 24.43 -13.96
C GLY A 15 -7.03 24.06 -12.75
N ASP A 16 -7.77 25.02 -12.19
CA ASP A 16 -8.44 24.86 -10.90
C ASP A 16 -9.84 25.47 -10.97
N ASP A 17 -10.78 24.74 -11.58
CA ASP A 17 -12.18 25.11 -11.54
C ASP A 17 -12.83 24.48 -10.29
N PRO A 18 -13.18 25.26 -9.25
CA PRO A 18 -13.84 24.72 -8.06
C PRO A 18 -15.16 24.01 -8.40
N ASP A 19 -15.80 24.36 -9.52
CA ASP A 19 -17.04 23.73 -9.98
C ASP A 19 -16.81 22.29 -10.47
N ARG A 20 -15.59 21.96 -10.92
CA ARG A 20 -15.24 20.60 -11.35
C ARG A 20 -15.11 19.63 -10.18
N HIS A 21 -14.60 20.10 -9.04
CA HIS A 21 -14.61 19.32 -7.80
C HIS A 21 -16.04 19.06 -7.34
N SER A 22 -16.89 20.10 -7.38
CA SER A 22 -18.31 19.97 -7.06
C SER A 22 -19.04 18.92 -7.92
N LEU A 23 -18.77 18.87 -9.23
CA LEU A 23 -19.41 17.87 -10.10
C LEU A 23 -18.89 16.45 -9.83
N LEU A 24 -17.58 16.26 -9.68
CA LEU A 24 -17.04 14.93 -9.40
C LEU A 24 -17.50 14.41 -8.03
N ASP A 25 -17.61 15.28 -7.03
CA ASP A 25 -18.14 14.92 -5.71
C ASP A 25 -19.64 14.54 -5.76
N GLU A 26 -20.39 15.03 -6.76
CA GLU A 26 -21.78 14.66 -6.98
C GLU A 26 -21.91 13.31 -7.74
N LEU A 27 -20.95 12.99 -8.60
CA LEU A 27 -20.96 11.78 -9.44
C LEU A 27 -20.23 10.58 -8.80
N GLU A 28 -19.23 10.84 -7.96
CA GLU A 28 -18.38 9.85 -7.34
C GLU A 28 -18.36 10.05 -5.83
N GLN A 29 -18.26 8.96 -5.09
CA GLN A 29 -18.09 8.98 -3.65
C GLN A 29 -16.99 8.00 -3.23
N PRO A 30 -16.29 8.29 -2.11
CA PRO A 30 -15.29 7.37 -1.58
C PRO A 30 -15.90 5.99 -1.36
N CYS A 31 -15.20 4.96 -1.84
CA CYS A 31 -15.62 3.57 -1.66
C CYS A 31 -15.64 3.25 -0.15
N ALA A 32 -16.83 3.06 0.42
CA ALA A 32 -16.98 2.79 1.85
C ALA A 32 -16.23 1.53 2.32
N THR A 33 -16.04 0.54 1.44
CA THR A 33 -15.35 -0.72 1.77
C THR A 33 -13.84 -0.54 1.98
N CYS A 34 -13.20 0.39 1.27
CA CYS A 34 -11.77 0.68 1.42
C CYS A 34 -11.49 2.09 1.97
N GLY A 35 -12.52 2.87 2.29
CA GLY A 35 -12.38 4.25 2.75
C GLY A 35 -11.67 5.18 1.75
N GLY A 36 -11.83 4.95 0.43
CA GLY A 36 -11.21 5.80 -0.59
C GLY A 36 -9.81 5.40 -1.07
N THR A 37 -9.14 4.43 -0.43
CA THR A 37 -7.73 4.09 -0.73
C THR A 37 -7.52 3.19 -1.95
N GLY A 38 -8.61 2.64 -2.52
CA GLY A 38 -8.55 1.63 -3.60
C GLY A 38 -8.11 0.23 -3.14
N SER A 39 -7.74 0.07 -1.87
CA SER A 39 -7.08 -1.13 -1.39
C SER A 39 -7.41 -1.41 0.07
N ARG A 40 -7.33 -2.67 0.47
CA ARG A 40 -7.58 -3.09 1.85
C ARG A 40 -6.34 -3.75 2.40
N VAL A 41 -5.95 -3.35 3.60
CA VAL A 41 -4.93 -4.05 4.36
C VAL A 41 -5.59 -5.26 4.98
N ASP A 42 -5.00 -6.44 4.80
CA ASP A 42 -5.50 -7.64 5.46
C ASP A 42 -5.23 -7.52 6.98
N PRO A 43 -6.27 -7.59 7.83
CA PRO A 43 -6.13 -7.43 9.27
C PRO A 43 -5.22 -8.48 9.93
N ALA A 44 -4.97 -9.63 9.28
CA ALA A 44 -4.04 -10.65 9.78
C ALA A 44 -2.57 -10.16 9.81
N TRP A 45 -2.22 -9.15 9.02
CA TRP A 45 -0.86 -8.62 8.96
C TRP A 45 -0.50 -7.71 10.13
N GLU A 46 -1.46 -7.01 10.76
CA GLU A 46 -1.15 -6.13 11.89
C GLU A 46 -0.57 -6.92 13.08
N PRO A 47 -1.24 -7.98 13.60
CA PRO A 47 -0.71 -8.76 14.70
C PRO A 47 0.62 -9.42 14.36
N TRP A 48 0.77 -9.88 13.11
CA TRP A 48 2.02 -10.48 12.65
C TRP A 48 3.19 -9.48 12.66
N ARG A 49 2.97 -8.24 12.19
CA ARG A 49 4.00 -7.17 12.21
C ARG A 49 4.33 -6.75 13.65
N THR A 50 3.33 -6.59 14.50
CA THR A 50 3.55 -6.29 15.93
C THR A 50 4.43 -7.37 16.56
N ARG A 51 4.12 -8.64 16.32
CA ARG A 51 4.90 -9.75 16.88
C ARG A 51 6.32 -9.79 16.34
N LEU A 52 6.51 -9.55 15.04
CA LEU A 52 7.85 -9.47 14.44
C LEU A 52 8.69 -8.36 15.09
N GLN A 53 8.09 -7.19 15.33
CA GLN A 53 8.77 -6.06 15.98
C GLN A 53 9.21 -6.43 17.41
N GLU A 54 8.34 -7.09 18.18
CA GLU A 54 8.68 -7.56 19.54
C GLU A 54 9.86 -8.53 19.54
N LEU A 55 9.87 -9.48 18.60
CA LEU A 55 10.95 -10.46 18.45
C LEU A 55 12.25 -9.78 18.03
N ALA A 56 12.20 -8.85 17.06
CA ALA A 56 13.36 -8.06 16.65
C ALA A 56 13.96 -7.26 17.80
N ASP A 57 13.11 -6.64 18.64
CA ASP A 57 13.59 -5.90 19.81
C ASP A 57 14.13 -6.83 20.91
N ALA A 58 13.58 -8.03 21.07
CA ALA A 58 14.12 -9.05 21.97
C ALA A 58 15.52 -9.51 21.52
N ALA A 59 15.68 -9.81 20.23
CA ALA A 59 16.95 -10.18 19.63
C ALA A 59 18.00 -9.07 19.77
N ARG A 60 17.60 -7.81 19.52
CA ARG A 60 18.47 -6.64 19.71
C ARG A 60 18.95 -6.53 21.16
N ARG A 61 18.06 -6.69 22.14
CA ARG A 61 18.41 -6.69 23.57
C ARG A 61 19.33 -7.85 23.94
N ALA A 62 19.11 -9.04 23.38
CA ALA A 62 19.97 -10.21 23.61
C ALA A 62 21.39 -9.97 23.10
N ARG A 63 21.53 -9.43 21.87
CA ARG A 63 22.82 -9.03 21.29
C ARG A 63 23.54 -7.99 22.14
N GLN A 64 22.84 -6.92 22.54
CA GLN A 64 23.43 -5.87 23.39
C GLN A 64 23.95 -6.41 24.72
N LYS A 65 23.20 -7.31 25.37
CA LYS A 65 23.66 -7.98 26.61
C LYS A 65 24.87 -8.88 26.38
N ALA A 66 24.98 -9.48 25.20
CA ALA A 66 26.11 -10.30 24.78
C ALA A 66 27.32 -9.46 24.32
N GLY A 67 27.22 -8.13 24.29
CA GLY A 67 28.28 -7.27 23.74
C GLY A 67 28.46 -7.42 22.23
N LEU A 68 27.48 -7.99 21.53
CA LEU A 68 27.53 -8.21 20.09
C LEU A 68 27.09 -6.94 19.33
N PRO A 69 27.79 -6.56 18.25
CA PRO A 69 27.34 -5.51 17.34
C PRO A 69 25.95 -5.84 16.75
N PRO A 70 25.10 -4.83 16.50
CA PRO A 70 23.74 -5.02 16.00
C PRO A 70 23.69 -5.72 14.64
N ASP A 71 24.71 -5.51 13.80
CA ASP A 71 24.79 -6.04 12.44
C ASP A 71 25.68 -7.29 12.34
N THR A 72 26.03 -7.93 13.46
CA THR A 72 26.81 -9.16 13.41
C THR A 72 25.94 -10.26 12.80
N PRO A 73 26.29 -10.81 11.62
CA PRO A 73 25.57 -11.94 11.06
C PRO A 73 25.84 -13.14 11.96
N VAL A 74 24.90 -13.42 12.85
CA VAL A 74 24.80 -14.70 13.55
C VAL A 74 24.32 -15.67 12.47
N THR A 75 25.26 -16.40 11.88
CA THR A 75 25.12 -17.19 10.64
C THR A 75 23.73 -17.78 10.38
N GLY A 76 23.20 -17.54 9.17
CA GLY A 76 22.68 -18.63 8.34
C GLY A 76 21.17 -18.83 8.16
N LEU A 77 20.28 -17.87 8.47
CA LEU A 77 18.83 -18.11 8.28
C LEU A 77 17.98 -16.98 7.66
N GLY A 78 18.51 -15.78 7.38
CA GLY A 78 17.66 -14.72 6.83
C GLY A 78 18.39 -13.55 6.20
N GLN A 79 18.85 -13.72 4.96
CA GLN A 79 19.37 -12.67 4.11
C GLN A 79 18.23 -11.73 3.67
N VAL A 80 17.78 -10.81 4.53
CA VAL A 80 16.73 -9.83 4.18
C VAL A 80 17.02 -8.42 4.71
N ILE A 81 18.25 -7.94 4.59
CA ILE A 81 18.56 -6.52 4.29
C ILE A 81 19.90 -6.51 3.56
N GLY A 82 19.90 -6.59 2.22
CA GLY A 82 20.93 -6.06 1.30
C GLY A 82 22.43 -6.19 1.61
N ILE A 83 22.90 -7.11 2.46
CA ILE A 83 24.31 -7.29 2.78
C ILE A 83 24.69 -8.74 2.46
N HIS A 84 25.39 -8.92 1.34
CA HIS A 84 25.99 -10.20 0.97
C HIS A 84 27.20 -10.47 1.87
N GLY A 85 27.06 -11.38 2.83
CA GLY A 85 28.21 -11.96 3.53
C GLY A 85 28.85 -13.06 2.66
N GLU A 86 30.18 -13.07 2.57
CA GLU A 86 30.92 -14.10 1.83
C GLU A 86 30.74 -15.50 2.46
N PRO A 87 30.54 -16.55 1.64
CA PRO A 87 30.41 -17.92 2.13
C PRO A 87 31.76 -18.43 2.63
N GLY A 88 31.88 -18.67 3.94
CA GLY A 88 33.08 -19.29 4.53
C GLY A 88 33.44 -18.84 5.96
N GLN A 89 32.77 -17.84 6.51
CA GLN A 89 33.00 -17.43 7.91
C GLN A 89 32.29 -18.40 8.86
N HIS A 90 33.08 -19.22 9.56
CA HIS A 90 32.63 -19.95 10.75
C HIS A 90 31.93 -18.97 11.71
N PRO A 91 30.79 -19.33 12.32
CA PRO A 91 30.20 -18.52 13.37
C PRO A 91 31.25 -18.29 14.47
N PRO A 92 31.30 -17.10 15.09
CA PRO A 92 32.05 -16.93 16.33
C PRO A 92 31.58 -18.00 17.31
N ILE A 93 32.51 -18.82 17.81
CA ILE A 93 32.25 -20.08 18.49
C ILE A 93 31.52 -19.90 19.84
N ASP A 94 31.31 -18.64 20.28
CA ASP A 94 30.75 -18.29 21.59
C ASP A 94 29.50 -17.37 21.51
N ILE A 95 28.56 -17.64 20.59
CA ILE A 95 27.29 -16.89 20.58
C ILE A 95 26.39 -17.41 21.73
N PRO A 96 25.90 -16.54 22.64
CA PRO A 96 25.06 -16.98 23.74
C PRO A 96 23.77 -17.66 23.25
N PRO A 97 23.31 -18.75 23.91
CA PRO A 97 22.09 -19.47 23.52
C PRO A 97 20.85 -18.57 23.39
N ALA A 98 20.73 -17.54 24.23
CA ALA A 98 19.63 -16.58 24.18
C ALA A 98 19.60 -15.75 22.87
N VAL A 99 20.76 -15.50 22.26
CA VAL A 99 20.83 -14.84 20.95
C VAL A 99 20.36 -15.83 19.87
N VAL A 100 20.83 -17.07 19.91
CA VAL A 100 20.43 -18.13 18.96
C VAL A 100 18.91 -18.40 19.01
N GLU A 101 18.34 -18.47 20.22
CA GLU A 101 16.91 -18.69 20.41
C GLU A 101 16.08 -17.51 19.89
N ALA A 102 16.52 -16.28 20.12
CA ALA A 102 15.81 -15.09 19.63
C ALA A 102 15.84 -15.00 18.10
N GLU A 103 16.97 -15.32 17.45
CA GLU A 103 17.06 -15.37 15.98
C GLU A 103 16.17 -16.47 15.42
N ARG A 104 16.23 -17.69 15.98
CA ARG A 104 15.36 -18.78 15.53
C ARG A 104 13.88 -18.42 15.66
N ALA A 105 13.48 -17.75 16.73
CA ALA A 105 12.11 -17.31 16.91
C ALA A 105 11.67 -16.28 15.85
N ILE A 106 12.60 -15.44 15.35
CA ILE A 106 12.36 -14.55 14.22
C ILE A 106 12.18 -15.37 12.95
N ASP A 107 13.07 -16.32 12.68
CA ASP A 107 13.00 -17.16 11.47
C ASP A 107 11.69 -17.97 11.42
N ASP A 108 11.33 -18.64 12.53
CA ASP A 108 10.08 -19.38 12.66
C ASP A 108 8.85 -18.47 12.44
N HIS A 109 8.92 -17.22 12.91
CA HIS A 109 7.86 -16.23 12.72
C HIS A 109 7.78 -15.71 11.28
N MET A 110 8.93 -15.58 10.60
CA MET A 110 9.03 -15.23 9.19
C MET A 110 8.46 -16.34 8.29
N ASP A 111 8.71 -17.60 8.63
CA ASP A 111 8.14 -18.76 7.95
C ASP A 111 6.61 -18.85 8.16
N ALA A 112 6.14 -18.42 9.33
CA ALA A 112 4.72 -18.35 9.66
C ALA A 112 4.00 -17.10 9.12
N ARG A 113 4.58 -16.36 8.17
CA ARG A 113 3.95 -15.18 7.57
C ARG A 113 2.57 -15.49 6.97
N PRO A 114 1.61 -14.55 7.03
CA PRO A 114 0.34 -14.72 6.33
C PRO A 114 0.57 -14.96 4.82
N LEU A 115 -0.21 -15.88 4.25
CA LEU A 115 -0.12 -16.22 2.81
C LEU A 115 -0.85 -15.21 1.92
N SER A 116 -1.75 -14.42 2.49
CA SER A 116 -2.45 -13.35 1.81
C SER A 116 -1.51 -12.20 1.48
N TYR A 117 -1.87 -11.41 0.48
CA TYR A 117 -1.16 -10.15 0.25
C TYR A 117 -1.42 -9.21 1.43
N GLN A 118 -0.38 -8.49 1.87
CA GLN A 118 -0.52 -7.47 2.91
C GLN A 118 -1.57 -6.42 2.54
N GLN A 119 -1.68 -6.14 1.25
CA GLN A 119 -2.64 -5.21 0.69
C GLN A 119 -3.27 -5.83 -0.55
N GLU A 120 -4.59 -5.88 -0.57
CA GLU A 120 -5.37 -6.37 -1.69
C GLU A 120 -6.11 -5.23 -2.38
N ILE A 121 -6.25 -5.34 -3.70
CA ILE A 121 -7.07 -4.41 -4.47
C ILE A 121 -8.51 -4.56 -4.00
N CYS A 122 -9.17 -3.44 -3.69
CA CYS A 122 -10.57 -3.48 -3.27
C CYS A 122 -11.43 -3.98 -4.44
N ALA A 123 -12.08 -5.14 -4.28
CA ALA A 123 -12.89 -5.74 -5.33
C ALA A 123 -14.07 -4.86 -5.77
N LEU A 124 -14.61 -4.03 -4.85
CA LEU A 124 -15.77 -3.18 -5.12
C LEU A 124 -15.44 -2.02 -6.06
N CYS A 125 -14.39 -1.24 -5.75
CA CYS A 125 -13.94 -0.13 -6.60
C CYS A 125 -12.84 -0.52 -7.60
N ARG A 126 -12.40 -1.78 -7.58
CA ARG A 126 -11.34 -2.33 -8.44
C ARG A 126 -10.04 -1.51 -8.43
N GLY A 127 -9.68 -0.96 -7.27
CA GLY A 127 -8.46 -0.16 -7.13
C GLY A 127 -8.65 1.34 -7.29
N ALA A 128 -9.81 1.80 -7.76
CA ALA A 128 -10.02 3.23 -8.05
C ALA A 128 -10.16 4.08 -6.77
N GLY A 129 -10.57 3.48 -5.66
CA GLY A 129 -10.87 4.21 -4.42
C GLY A 129 -12.22 4.93 -4.42
N GLN A 130 -12.75 5.25 -5.61
CA GLN A 130 -14.06 5.86 -5.80
C GLN A 130 -15.07 4.84 -6.33
N VAL A 131 -16.36 5.10 -6.06
CA VAL A 131 -17.50 4.42 -6.69
C VAL A 131 -18.50 5.46 -7.16
N LEU A 132 -19.28 5.16 -8.20
CA LEU A 132 -20.33 6.06 -8.67
C LEU A 132 -21.43 6.20 -7.61
N THR A 133 -21.93 7.43 -7.47
CA THR A 133 -23.18 7.72 -6.76
C THR A 133 -24.38 7.30 -7.62
N ASP A 134 -25.60 7.37 -7.07
CA ASP A 134 -26.81 7.16 -7.85
C ASP A 134 -26.92 8.15 -9.03
N THR A 135 -26.53 9.41 -8.81
CA THR A 135 -26.44 10.43 -9.87
C THR A 135 -25.37 10.08 -10.90
N GLY A 136 -24.20 9.59 -10.46
CA GLY A 136 -23.14 9.10 -11.34
C GLY A 136 -23.61 7.98 -12.25
N ASN A 137 -24.36 7.00 -11.72
CA ASN A 137 -24.92 5.92 -12.52
C ASN A 137 -25.94 6.44 -13.55
N GLN A 138 -26.85 7.33 -13.15
CA GLN A 138 -27.81 7.95 -14.08
C GLN A 138 -27.12 8.74 -15.20
N PHE A 139 -25.99 9.38 -14.89
CA PHE A 139 -25.20 10.11 -15.87
C PHE A 139 -24.55 9.16 -16.89
N ILE A 140 -23.98 8.04 -16.44
CA ILE A 140 -23.45 7.01 -17.34
C ILE A 140 -24.56 6.44 -18.24
N ASP A 141 -25.72 6.10 -17.70
CA ASP A 141 -26.87 5.61 -18.48
C ASP A 141 -27.27 6.59 -19.60
N LEU A 142 -27.23 7.89 -19.30
CA LEU A 142 -27.51 8.95 -20.26
C LEU A 142 -26.44 8.99 -21.36
N LEU A 143 -25.16 8.94 -20.98
CA LEU A 143 -24.07 8.95 -21.95
C LEU A 143 -24.09 7.71 -22.86
N GLU A 144 -24.41 6.54 -22.32
CA GLU A 144 -24.57 5.30 -23.09
C GLU A 144 -25.73 5.39 -24.09
N ARG A 145 -26.89 5.90 -23.64
CA ARG A 145 -28.07 6.07 -24.48
C ARG A 145 -27.80 6.93 -25.71
N TYR A 146 -26.95 7.95 -25.58
CA TYR A 146 -26.55 8.82 -26.68
C TYR A 146 -25.27 8.38 -27.39
N GLY A 147 -24.68 7.24 -27.00
CA GLY A 147 -23.54 6.63 -27.67
C GLY A 147 -22.18 7.27 -27.37
N PHE A 148 -22.07 8.05 -26.29
CA PHE A 148 -20.82 8.68 -25.88
C PHE A 148 -19.85 7.72 -25.18
N VAL A 149 -20.36 6.67 -24.54
CA VAL A 149 -19.57 5.59 -23.93
C VAL A 149 -20.17 4.23 -24.24
N ARG A 150 -19.32 3.19 -24.23
CA ARG A 150 -19.70 1.78 -24.35
C ARG A 150 -19.09 1.02 -23.17
N THR A 151 -19.93 0.61 -22.23
CA THR A 151 -19.48 -0.14 -21.03
C THR A 151 -19.63 -1.66 -21.18
N HIS A 152 -20.22 -2.13 -22.28
CA HIS A 152 -20.28 -3.55 -22.64
C HIS A 152 -19.52 -3.81 -23.94
N PRO A 153 -18.58 -4.77 -23.97
CA PRO A 153 -18.01 -5.24 -25.22
C PRO A 153 -19.08 -5.99 -26.05
N PRO A 154 -18.95 -6.03 -27.39
CA PRO A 154 -19.86 -6.77 -28.26
C PRO A 154 -19.83 -8.29 -28.01
#